data_AF-A0A8S9S817-F1
#
_entry.id   AF-A0A8S9S817-F1
#
_cell.length_a   1.000
_cell.length_b   1.000
_cell.length_c   1.000
_cell.angle_alpha   90.00
_cell.angle_beta   90.00
_cell.angle_gamma   90.00
#
_symmetry.space_group_name_H-M   'P 1'
#
loop_
_entity.id
_entity.type
_entity.pdbx_description
1 polymer ?
#
loop_
_entity_poly.entity_id
_entity_poly.type
_entity_poly.pdbx_seq_one_letter_code
_entity_poly.pdbx_strand_id
1 'polypeptide(L)'
;MPGLLHLQLFGNKLTEAGLNAILDSCPNLEHLVLRNCFNVNLAGDLEKRCVERIKVVRRPNEPIHDYPFDATVNLAEDGYPDDFSDGSIPEDDYSHHSLSEILDFELQYFYD
;
A
#
# COMPACT_ATOMS: atom_id res chain seq x y z
N MET A 1 -16.97 7.30 12.92
CA MET A 1 -15.82 7.66 13.76
C MET A 1 -15.52 9.14 13.56
N PRO A 2 -16.15 10.06 14.32
CA PRO A 2 -16.10 11.50 14.00
C PRO A 2 -14.72 12.15 14.22
N GLY A 3 -13.79 11.50 14.92
CA GLY A 3 -12.45 12.04 15.21
C GLY A 3 -11.34 11.57 14.27
N LEU A 4 -11.63 10.75 13.25
CA LEU A 4 -10.58 10.26 12.36
C LEU A 4 -10.19 11.36 11.37
N LEU A 5 -8.98 11.90 11.53
CA LEU A 5 -8.41 12.96 10.68
C LEU A 5 -7.45 12.40 9.62
N HIS A 6 -6.75 11.30 9.93
CA HIS A 6 -5.73 10.73 9.07
C HIS A 6 -5.98 9.23 8.89
N LEU A 7 -6.03 8.79 7.64
CA LEU A 7 -6.12 7.38 7.27
C LEU A 7 -5.01 7.06 6.28
N GLN A 8 -4.22 6.05 6.61
CA GLN A 8 -3.15 5.56 5.76
C GLN A 8 -3.27 4.06 5.61
N LEU A 9 -3.35 3.61 4.36
CA LEU A 9 -3.48 2.21 3.97
C LEU A 9 -2.40 1.89 2.95
N PHE A 10 -1.80 0.72 3.12
CA PHE A 10 -0.80 0.15 2.23
C PHE A 10 -1.21 -1.26 1.83
N GLY A 11 -1.22 -1.56 0.53
CA GLY A 11 -1.49 -2.91 0.02
C GLY A 11 -2.87 -3.46 0.42
N ASN A 12 -3.81 -2.59 0.81
CA ASN A 12 -5.11 -3.01 1.31
C ASN A 12 -6.03 -3.37 0.14
N LYS A 13 -6.85 -4.42 0.31
CA LYS A 13 -7.88 -4.83 -0.66
C LYS A 13 -9.11 -3.92 -0.64
N LEU A 14 -8.95 -2.64 -0.28
CA LEU A 14 -10.02 -1.66 -0.17
C LEU A 14 -10.73 -1.50 -1.52
N THR A 15 -12.06 -1.51 -1.51
CA THR A 15 -12.87 -1.25 -2.70
C THR A 15 -13.36 0.18 -2.72
N GLU A 16 -13.81 0.67 -3.88
CA GLU A 16 -14.44 2.00 -4.00
C GLU A 16 -15.67 2.14 -3.09
N ALA A 17 -16.46 1.08 -2.94
CA ALA A 17 -17.60 1.06 -2.02
C ALA A 17 -17.13 1.19 -0.55
N GLY A 18 -16.06 0.50 -0.19
CA GLY A 18 -15.43 0.61 1.13
C GLY A 18 -14.90 2.03 1.38
N LEU A 19 -14.24 2.63 0.39
CA LEU A 19 -13.73 4.00 0.52
C LEU A 19 -14.88 5.01 0.70
N ASN A 20 -15.97 4.89 -0.06
CA ASN A 20 -17.15 5.73 0.13
C ASN A 20 -17.73 5.58 1.54
N ALA A 21 -17.86 4.35 2.04
CA ALA A 21 -18.35 4.12 3.40
C ALA A 21 -17.45 4.78 4.46
N ILE A 22 -16.13 4.81 4.25
CA ILE A 22 -15.17 5.51 5.11
C ILE A 22 -15.41 7.02 5.05
N LEU A 23 -15.51 7.60 3.85
CA LEU A 23 -15.74 9.03 3.65
C LEU A 23 -17.07 9.52 4.25
N ASP A 24 -18.09 8.66 4.27
CA ASP A 24 -19.39 8.94 4.89
C ASP A 24 -19.32 8.81 6.42
N SER A 25 -18.56 7.83 6.93
CA SER A 25 -18.42 7.57 8.37
C SER A 25 -17.42 8.48 9.08
N CYS A 26 -16.52 9.13 8.33
CA CYS A 26 -15.43 9.96 8.83
C CYS A 26 -15.50 11.36 8.22
N PRO A 27 -16.38 12.25 8.74
CA PRO A 27 -16.64 13.53 8.12
C PRO A 27 -15.45 14.50 8.13
N ASN A 28 -14.56 14.35 9.10
CA ASN A 28 -13.40 15.22 9.35
C ASN A 28 -12.10 14.65 8.79
N LEU A 29 -12.15 13.63 7.94
CA LEU A 29 -10.93 13.05 7.37
C LEU A 29 -10.21 14.12 6.51
N GLU A 30 -8.95 14.41 6.81
CA GLU A 30 -8.16 15.43 6.12
C GLU A 30 -7.00 14.83 5.32
N HIS A 31 -6.50 13.66 5.74
CA HIS A 31 -5.41 12.94 5.08
C HIS A 31 -5.84 11.52 4.73
N LEU A 32 -5.70 11.16 3.47
CA LEU A 32 -6.02 9.85 2.93
C LEU A 32 -4.85 9.34 2.08
N VAL A 33 -4.18 8.29 2.53
CA VAL A 33 -3.10 7.64 1.78
C VAL A 33 -3.54 6.23 1.40
N LEU A 34 -3.53 5.92 0.10
CA LEU A 34 -4.04 4.65 -0.46
C LEU A 34 -2.98 3.87 -1.24
N ARG A 35 -1.71 4.02 -0.91
CA ARG A 35 -0.60 3.40 -1.66
C ARG A 35 -0.78 1.89 -1.78
N ASN A 36 -0.51 1.34 -2.96
CA ASN A 36 -0.71 -0.07 -3.31
C ASN A 36 -2.15 -0.60 -3.09
N CYS A 37 -3.14 0.28 -2.89
CA CYS A 37 -4.55 -0.12 -2.84
C CYS A 37 -5.14 -0.13 -4.25
N PHE A 38 -4.65 -1.04 -5.10
CA PHE A 38 -4.94 -1.07 -6.54
C PHE A 38 -6.40 -1.35 -6.90
N ASN A 39 -7.20 -1.82 -5.93
CA ASN A 39 -8.64 -2.04 -6.07
C ASN A 39 -9.46 -0.74 -6.02
N VAL A 40 -8.82 0.41 -5.74
CA VAL A 40 -9.47 1.72 -5.73
C VAL A 40 -9.00 2.53 -6.93
N ASN A 41 -9.93 2.89 -7.81
CA ASN A 41 -9.67 3.88 -8.86
C ASN A 41 -10.19 5.25 -8.42
N LEU A 42 -9.28 6.19 -8.16
CA LEU A 42 -9.63 7.58 -7.85
C LEU A 42 -9.93 8.34 -9.14
N ALA A 43 -11.11 8.11 -9.70
CA ALA A 43 -11.61 8.81 -10.89
C ALA A 43 -13.08 9.26 -10.71
N GLY A 44 -13.52 10.20 -11.54
CA GLY A 44 -14.93 10.62 -11.60
C GLY A 44 -15.44 11.20 -10.28
N ASP A 45 -16.61 10.71 -9.83
CA ASP A 45 -17.26 11.22 -8.63
C ASP A 45 -16.45 10.94 -7.36
N LEU A 46 -15.75 9.80 -7.28
CA LEU A 46 -14.94 9.45 -6.12
C LEU A 46 -13.74 10.38 -5.99
N GLU A 47 -13.07 10.69 -7.10
CA GLU A 47 -11.99 11.67 -7.14
C GLU A 47 -12.49 13.06 -6.70
N LYS A 48 -13.61 13.50 -7.27
CA LYS A 48 -14.23 14.79 -6.91
C LYS A 48 -14.53 14.87 -5.42
N ARG A 49 -15.15 13.85 -4.84
CA ARG A 49 -15.46 13.79 -3.40
C ARG A 49 -14.19 13.84 -2.55
N CYS A 50 -13.13 13.14 -2.96
CA CYS A 50 -11.85 13.17 -2.26
C CYS A 50 -11.24 14.57 -2.31
N VAL A 51 -11.19 15.23 -3.48
CA VAL A 51 -10.60 16.57 -3.63
C VAL A 51 -11.39 17.66 -2.88
N GLU A 52 -12.71 17.55 -2.83
CA GLU A 52 -13.56 18.55 -2.13
C GLU A 52 -13.43 18.49 -0.60
N ARG A 53 -13.12 17.31 -0.04
CA ARG A 53 -13.18 17.07 1.41
C ARG A 53 -11.84 16.80 2.06
N ILE A 54 -10.92 16.19 1.33
CA ILE A 54 -9.63 15.72 1.85
C ILE A 54 -8.54 16.69 1.39
N LYS A 55 -7.73 17.16 2.35
CA LYS A 55 -6.65 18.11 2.07
C LYS A 55 -5.46 17.44 1.38
N VAL A 56 -5.15 16.21 1.77
CA VAL A 56 -4.03 15.43 1.24
C VAL A 56 -4.50 14.05 0.83
N VAL A 57 -4.43 13.76 -0.47
CA VAL A 57 -4.76 12.45 -1.02
C VAL A 57 -3.51 11.87 -1.67
N ARG A 58 -3.10 10.68 -1.25
CA ARG A 58 -2.07 9.90 -1.94
C ARG A 58 -2.66 8.70 -2.66
N ARG A 59 -2.38 8.60 -3.95
CA ARG A 59 -2.95 7.58 -4.85
C ARG A 59 -2.29 6.21 -4.66
N PRO A 60 -2.94 5.13 -5.13
CA PRO A 60 -2.35 3.79 -5.11
C PRO A 60 -0.99 3.69 -5.77
N ASN A 61 -0.77 4.41 -6.87
CA ASN A 61 0.45 4.32 -7.67
C ASN A 61 1.51 5.35 -7.28
N GLU A 62 1.30 6.14 -6.21
CA GLU A 62 2.31 7.11 -5.79
C GLU A 62 3.45 6.43 -5.01
N PRO A 63 4.70 6.86 -5.24
CA PRO A 63 5.87 6.25 -4.63
C PRO A 63 5.87 6.35 -3.11
N ILE A 64 6.44 5.35 -2.44
CA ILE A 64 6.48 5.21 -0.98
C ILE A 64 7.72 5.84 -0.32
N HIS A 65 8.50 6.64 -1.05
CA HIS A 65 9.84 7.11 -0.65
C HIS A 65 9.88 7.94 0.65
N ASP A 66 8.76 8.60 1.01
CA ASP A 66 8.61 9.39 2.23
C ASP A 66 8.04 8.56 3.41
N TYR A 67 7.86 7.25 3.25
CA TYR A 67 7.36 6.39 4.31
C TYR A 67 8.52 5.91 5.21
N PRO A 68 8.55 6.29 6.50
CA PRO A 68 9.71 6.10 7.37
C PRO A 68 9.89 4.67 7.87
N PHE A 69 8.95 3.77 7.57
CA PHE A 69 9.00 2.37 7.96
C PHE A 69 9.21 1.50 6.73
N ASP A 70 10.19 0.61 6.81
CA ASP A 70 10.43 -0.36 5.75
C ASP A 70 9.24 -1.32 5.71
N ALA A 71 8.40 -1.18 4.68
CA ALA A 71 7.19 -1.95 4.54
C ALA A 71 7.46 -3.28 3.82
N THR A 72 8.67 -3.84 3.91
CA THR A 72 9.09 -5.08 3.23
C THR A 72 7.97 -6.11 3.22
N VAL A 73 7.42 -6.43 2.05
CA VAL A 73 6.73 -7.71 1.90
C VAL A 73 7.82 -8.79 1.86
N ASN A 74 7.84 -9.64 2.87
CA ASN A 74 8.58 -10.90 2.78
C ASN A 74 7.88 -11.74 1.70
N LEU A 75 8.35 -11.60 0.46
CA LEU A 75 7.99 -12.49 -0.66
C LEU A 75 8.67 -13.85 -0.53
N ALA A 76 9.42 -14.08 0.57
CA ALA A 76 9.91 -15.38 0.97
C ALA A 76 8.72 -16.30 1.35
N GLU A 77 8.18 -16.91 0.29
CA GLU A 77 7.66 -18.27 0.21
C GLU A 77 6.39 -18.58 1.01
N ASP A 78 5.30 -18.79 0.28
CA ASP A 78 4.28 -19.77 0.68
C ASP A 78 5.00 -21.09 1.01
N GLY A 79 5.17 -21.34 2.31
CA GLY A 79 5.77 -22.49 2.98
C GLY A 79 6.36 -23.60 2.11
N TYR A 80 7.67 -23.57 1.90
CA TYR A 80 8.42 -24.80 1.73
C TYR A 80 8.45 -25.50 3.11
N PRO A 81 7.86 -26.69 3.26
CA PRO A 81 7.85 -27.37 4.55
C PRO A 81 9.29 -27.68 4.97
N ASP A 82 9.62 -27.26 6.20
CA ASP A 82 10.84 -27.60 6.93
C ASP A 82 11.07 -29.12 6.91
N ASP A 83 11.94 -29.61 6.02
CA ASP A 83 12.50 -30.95 6.16
C ASP A 83 13.94 -31.02 5.61
N PHE A 84 14.88 -30.94 6.57
CA PHE A 84 16.29 -31.34 6.56
C PHE A 84 17.24 -30.71 5.52
N SER A 85 18.21 -29.92 5.99
CA SER A 85 19.52 -30.46 6.40
C SER A 85 20.56 -29.34 6.53
N ASP A 86 21.34 -29.45 7.61
CA ASP A 86 22.58 -28.77 7.97
C ASP A 86 23.34 -28.08 6.82
N GLY A 87 23.31 -26.75 6.83
CA GLY A 87 24.16 -25.90 6.01
C GLY A 87 23.98 -24.46 6.46
N SER A 88 24.97 -23.92 7.15
CA SER A 88 24.99 -22.52 7.58
C SER A 88 24.77 -21.61 6.37
N ILE A 89 23.57 -21.05 6.24
CA ILE A 89 23.30 -20.01 5.24
C ILE A 89 24.12 -18.78 5.67
N PRO A 90 24.97 -18.21 4.81
CA PRO A 90 25.69 -16.98 5.13
C PRO A 90 24.65 -15.88 5.39
N GLU A 91 24.79 -15.13 6.49
CA GLU A 91 23.84 -14.06 6.85
C GLU A 91 23.80 -12.87 5.87
N ASP A 92 24.50 -12.97 4.73
CA ASP A 92 24.69 -11.89 3.76
C ASP A 92 23.83 -12.00 2.48
N ASP A 93 22.89 -12.97 2.38
CA ASP A 93 22.05 -13.13 1.17
C ASP A 93 20.53 -12.99 1.42
N TYR A 94 20.13 -12.48 2.60
CA TYR A 94 18.78 -11.92 2.73
C TYR A 94 18.74 -10.59 1.98
N SER A 95 18.41 -10.67 0.70
CA SER A 95 18.12 -9.48 -0.09
C SER A 95 16.89 -8.79 0.47
N HIS A 96 17.12 -7.88 1.42
CA HIS A 96 16.15 -6.94 1.95
C HIS A 96 15.83 -5.91 0.86
N HIS A 97 15.11 -6.35 -0.18
CA HIS A 97 14.58 -5.44 -1.15
C HIS A 97 13.48 -4.63 -0.48
N SER A 98 13.74 -3.33 -0.31
CA SER A 98 12.70 -2.42 0.15
C SER A 98 11.53 -2.47 -0.83
N LEU A 99 10.30 -2.29 -0.35
CA LEU A 99 9.12 -2.27 -1.22
C LEU A 99 9.25 -1.30 -2.39
N SER A 100 9.99 -0.20 -2.21
CA SER A 100 10.27 0.73 -3.30
C SER A 100 11.03 0.05 -4.44
N GLU A 101 12.05 -0.75 -4.12
CA GLU A 101 12.84 -1.48 -5.11
C GLU A 101 12.02 -2.59 -5.78
N ILE A 102 11.17 -3.29 -5.02
CA ILE A 102 10.28 -4.35 -5.54
C ILE A 102 9.24 -3.76 -6.49
N LEU A 103 8.60 -2.65 -6.12
CA LEU A 103 7.56 -1.99 -6.93
C LEU A 103 8.14 -1.31 -8.17
N ASP A 104 9.36 -0.74 -8.08
CA ASP A 104 10.07 -0.22 -9.25
C ASP A 104 10.38 -1.35 -10.26
N PHE A 105 10.70 -2.55 -9.77
CA PHE A 105 10.90 -3.74 -10.61
C PHE A 105 9.59 -4.25 -11.23
N GLU A 106 8.50 -4.27 -10.46
CA GLU A 106 7.19 -4.79 -10.90
C GLU A 106 6.48 -3.83 -11.88
N LEU A 107 6.62 -2.51 -11.70
CA LEU A 107 6.13 -1.52 -12.66
C LEU A 107 6.84 -1.62 -14.01
N GLN A 108 8.11 -2.00 -14.04
CA GLN A 108 8.83 -2.17 -15.30
C GLN A 108 8.36 -3.41 -16.09
N TYR A 109 7.78 -4.41 -15.42
CA TYR A 109 7.30 -5.64 -16.05
C TYR A 109 5.86 -5.57 -16.56
N PHE A 110 5.05 -4.62 -16.07
CA PHE A 110 3.67 -4.41 -16.51
C PHE A 110 3.50 -3.40 -17.66
N TYR A 111 4.60 -2.76 -18.12
CA TYR A 111 4.58 -1.72 -19.15
C TYR A 111 5.23 -2.10 -20.50
N ASP A 112 5.44 -3.39 -20.78
CA ASP A 112 5.78 -3.92 -22.12
C ASP A 112 4.56 -4.58 -22.81
#